data_AF-A0A441I373-F1
#
_entry.id   AF-A0A441I373-F1
#
_cell.length_a   1.000
_cell.length_b   1.000
_cell.length_c   1.000
_cell.angle_alpha   90.00
_cell.angle_beta   90.00
_cell.angle_gamma   90.00
#
_symmetry.space_group_name_H-M   'P 1'
#
loop_
_entity.id
_entity.type
_entity.pdbx_description
1 polymer ?
#
loop_
_entity_poly.entity_id
_entity_poly.type
_entity_poly.pdbx_seq_one_letter_code
_entity_poly.pdbx_strand_id
1 'polypeptide(L)'
;MAEITTTYRGHEIRYGDNTDEWYCGDLESGNNSHVSLAKLKAKIDKMYLDLRKQGAVKAFEIQGYGGDIPRLAEATIVEYLGQGKTYNSRTNHGSGGYVAGPHKIAVVATRRGNERASRAEQTFDDIMPDTPEAHAAFAEAVRLAQLARAAQAAATAALKAVPRLSLDDIRELVRIKESETA
;
A
#
# COMPACT_ATOMS: atom_id res chain seq x y z
N MET A 1 -42.54 6.97 -29.73
CA MET A 1 -42.30 7.52 -28.37
C MET A 1 -40.81 7.37 -28.09
N ALA A 2 -40.17 8.38 -27.50
CA ALA A 2 -38.72 8.41 -27.34
C ALA A 2 -38.33 7.54 -26.14
N GLU A 3 -37.61 6.46 -26.39
CA GLU A 3 -37.11 5.57 -25.35
C GLU A 3 -36.01 6.30 -24.57
N ILE A 4 -36.29 6.67 -23.31
CA ILE A 4 -35.29 7.33 -22.47
C ILE A 4 -34.32 6.26 -21.95
N THR A 5 -33.07 6.34 -22.39
CA THR A 5 -32.01 5.41 -21.99
C THR A 5 -30.83 6.15 -21.37
N THR A 6 -30.11 5.47 -20.46
CA THR A 6 -28.89 5.98 -19.86
C THR A 6 -27.94 4.83 -19.52
N THR A 7 -26.62 5.08 -19.61
CA THR A 7 -25.60 4.08 -19.27
C THR A 7 -24.95 4.42 -17.94
N TYR A 8 -24.81 3.43 -17.06
CA TYR A 8 -24.13 3.58 -15.77
C TYR A 8 -23.22 2.39 -15.49
N ARG A 9 -21.91 2.66 -15.32
CA ARG A 9 -20.87 1.62 -15.12
C ARG A 9 -20.89 0.49 -16.16
N GLY A 10 -21.27 0.81 -17.40
CA GLY A 10 -21.38 -0.16 -18.49
C GLY A 10 -22.75 -0.86 -18.57
N HIS A 11 -23.63 -0.65 -17.60
CA HIS A 11 -24.99 -1.18 -17.62
C HIS A 11 -25.94 -0.22 -18.33
N GLU A 12 -26.78 -0.76 -19.20
CA GLU A 12 -27.86 -0.01 -19.83
C GLU A 12 -29.07 0.06 -18.90
N ILE A 13 -29.60 1.27 -18.71
CA ILE A 13 -30.78 1.56 -17.93
C ILE A 13 -31.82 2.22 -18.85
N ARG A 14 -33.03 1.66 -18.90
CA ARG A 14 -34.13 2.14 -19.74
C ARG A 14 -35.30 2.59 -18.89
N TYR A 15 -35.96 3.67 -19.25
CA TYR A 15 -37.20 4.09 -18.60
C TYR A 15 -38.40 3.56 -19.39
N GLY A 16 -39.32 2.91 -18.69
CA GLY A 16 -40.57 2.41 -19.27
C GLY A 16 -41.71 3.40 -19.05
N ASP A 17 -42.15 4.08 -20.11
CA ASP A 17 -43.26 5.04 -20.03
C ASP A 17 -44.57 4.39 -19.52
N ASN A 18 -44.77 3.10 -19.81
CA ASN A 18 -45.97 2.36 -19.36
C ASN A 18 -45.90 1.93 -17.89
N THR A 19 -44.70 1.86 -17.31
CA THR A 19 -44.49 1.39 -15.94
C THR A 19 -44.08 2.50 -14.99
N ASP A 20 -43.72 3.68 -15.49
CA ASP A 20 -43.13 4.79 -14.72
C ASP A 20 -41.92 4.35 -13.87
N GLU A 21 -41.14 3.43 -14.43
CA GLU A 21 -39.99 2.81 -13.75
C GLU A 21 -38.76 2.78 -14.64
N TRP A 22 -37.61 2.92 -13.99
CA TRP A 22 -36.31 2.62 -14.59
C TRP A 22 -36.02 1.14 -14.46
N TYR A 23 -35.48 0.54 -15.52
CA TYR A 23 -35.19 -0.88 -15.64
C TYR A 23 -33.74 -1.10 -16.06
N CYS A 24 -33.06 -2.09 -15.47
CA CYS A 24 -31.72 -2.53 -15.86
C CYS A 24 -31.68 -4.06 -15.94
N GLY A 25 -31.55 -4.60 -17.15
CA GLY A 25 -31.63 -6.05 -17.40
C GLY A 25 -30.49 -6.87 -16.82
N ASP A 26 -29.38 -6.23 -16.47
CA ASP A 26 -28.19 -6.89 -15.92
C ASP A 26 -28.29 -7.20 -14.42
N LEU A 27 -29.32 -6.66 -13.74
CA LEU A 27 -29.56 -6.93 -12.33
C LEU A 27 -30.32 -8.27 -12.16
N GLU A 28 -29.91 -9.07 -11.17
CA GLU A 28 -30.51 -10.38 -10.88
C GLU A 28 -32.03 -10.31 -10.60
N SER A 29 -32.69 -11.45 -10.84
CA SER A 29 -34.16 -11.58 -10.86
C SER A 29 -34.83 -11.06 -9.59
N GLY A 30 -35.76 -10.11 -9.77
CA GLY A 30 -36.62 -9.55 -8.71
C GLY A 30 -36.28 -8.13 -8.26
N ASN A 31 -35.22 -7.50 -8.79
CA ASN A 31 -34.81 -6.15 -8.38
C ASN A 31 -34.29 -5.25 -9.51
N ASN A 32 -34.59 -5.60 -10.76
CA ASN A 32 -34.12 -4.91 -11.96
C ASN A 32 -34.88 -3.62 -12.30
N SER A 33 -35.98 -3.29 -11.59
CA SER A 33 -36.68 -2.02 -11.76
C SER A 33 -36.74 -1.17 -10.49
N HIS A 34 -36.93 0.14 -10.68
CA HIS A 34 -37.26 1.11 -9.63
C HIS A 34 -37.79 2.42 -10.24
N VAL A 35 -38.77 3.06 -9.60
CA VAL A 35 -39.26 4.42 -9.94
C VAL A 35 -38.18 5.52 -9.91
N SER A 36 -37.01 5.26 -9.32
CA SER A 36 -35.97 6.25 -9.10
C SER A 36 -34.67 5.76 -9.71
N LEU A 37 -34.18 6.49 -10.71
CA LEU A 37 -32.89 6.25 -11.35
C LEU A 37 -31.75 6.20 -10.33
N ALA A 38 -31.78 7.08 -9.32
CA ALA A 38 -30.75 7.13 -8.27
C ALA A 38 -30.73 5.84 -7.44
N LYS A 39 -31.91 5.29 -7.12
CA LYS A 39 -32.00 4.02 -6.38
C LYS A 39 -31.54 2.84 -7.22
N LEU A 40 -31.81 2.85 -8.53
CA LEU A 40 -31.32 1.83 -9.45
C LEU A 40 -29.79 1.88 -9.59
N LYS A 41 -29.20 3.08 -9.71
CA LYS A 41 -27.73 3.27 -9.67
C LYS A 41 -27.12 2.76 -8.36
N ALA A 42 -27.76 3.04 -7.23
CA ALA A 42 -27.31 2.55 -5.92
C ALA A 42 -27.38 1.00 -5.82
N LYS A 43 -28.36 0.35 -6.47
CA LYS A 43 -28.42 -1.12 -6.57
C LYS A 43 -27.24 -1.67 -7.37
N ILE A 44 -26.89 -1.04 -8.51
CA ILE A 44 -25.71 -1.39 -9.30
C ILE A 44 -24.42 -1.21 -8.48
N ASP A 45 -24.27 -0.10 -7.77
CA ASP A 45 -23.13 0.13 -6.87
C ASP A 45 -23.03 -0.94 -5.77
N LYS A 46 -24.18 -1.34 -5.19
CA LYS A 46 -24.24 -2.39 -4.18
C LYS A 46 -23.80 -3.74 -4.75
N MET A 47 -24.27 -4.12 -5.94
CA MET A 47 -23.85 -5.34 -6.62
C MET A 47 -22.32 -5.38 -6.78
N TYR A 48 -21.71 -4.29 -7.28
CA TYR A 48 -20.24 -4.21 -7.39
C TYR A 48 -19.52 -4.19 -6.05
N LEU A 49 -20.14 -3.64 -5.00
CA LEU A 49 -19.59 -3.69 -3.65
C LEU A 49 -19.61 -5.12 -3.10
N ASP A 50 -20.70 -5.85 -3.32
CA ASP A 50 -20.86 -7.22 -2.86
C ASP A 50 -19.92 -8.18 -3.62
N LEU A 51 -19.76 -7.99 -4.93
CA LEU A 51 -18.75 -8.69 -5.74
C LEU A 51 -17.33 -8.43 -5.21
N ARG A 52 -16.99 -7.17 -4.86
CA ARG A 52 -15.69 -6.83 -4.27
C ARG A 52 -15.46 -7.50 -2.93
N LYS A 53 -16.49 -7.58 -2.08
CA LYS A 53 -16.41 -8.29 -0.79
C LYS A 53 -16.23 -9.80 -0.98
N GLN A 54 -16.90 -10.40 -1.96
CA GLN A 54 -16.74 -11.82 -2.29
C GLN A 54 -15.35 -12.14 -2.82
N GLY A 55 -14.77 -11.24 -3.63
CA GLY A 55 -13.41 -11.36 -4.16
C GLY A 55 -12.31 -10.89 -3.20
N ALA A 56 -12.65 -10.48 -1.98
CA ALA A 56 -11.66 -9.95 -1.04
C ALA A 56 -10.77 -11.08 -0.51
N VAL A 57 -9.45 -10.84 -0.50
CA VAL A 57 -8.46 -11.85 -0.11
C VAL A 57 -7.84 -11.49 1.23
N LYS A 58 -7.87 -12.44 2.18
CA LYS A 58 -7.18 -12.29 3.47
C LYS A 58 -5.67 -12.38 3.27
N ALA A 59 -4.95 -11.46 3.90
CA ALA A 59 -3.50 -11.37 3.82
C ALA A 59 -2.96 -10.69 5.09
N PHE A 60 -1.66 -10.51 5.14
CA PHE A 60 -1.00 -9.67 6.14
C PHE A 60 -0.20 -8.57 5.46
N GLU A 61 -0.25 -7.37 6.01
CA GLU A 61 0.62 -6.27 5.61
C GLU A 61 1.92 -6.34 6.41
N ILE A 62 3.04 -6.42 5.71
CA ILE A 62 4.37 -6.37 6.31
C ILE A 62 4.68 -4.91 6.66
N GLN A 63 4.92 -4.65 7.95
CA GLN A 63 5.20 -3.32 8.48
C GLN A 63 6.61 -3.25 9.06
N GLY A 64 7.29 -2.13 8.85
CA GLY A 64 8.63 -1.88 9.37
C GLY A 64 9.56 -1.47 8.26
N TYR A 65 9.99 -0.20 8.26
CA TYR A 65 10.96 0.36 7.34
C TYR A 65 12.19 0.83 8.12
N GLY A 66 13.38 0.75 7.52
CA GLY A 66 14.57 1.44 8.03
C GLY A 66 15.19 0.87 9.31
N GLY A 67 15.33 -0.46 9.42
CA GLY A 67 16.10 -1.11 10.49
C GLY A 67 15.29 -1.53 11.73
N ASP A 68 13.98 -1.28 11.73
CA ASP A 68 13.07 -1.89 12.70
C ASP A 68 12.83 -3.38 12.40
N ILE A 69 12.53 -4.15 13.45
CA ILE A 69 12.13 -5.56 13.30
C ILE A 69 10.77 -5.58 12.60
N PRO A 70 10.62 -6.33 11.48
CA PRO A 70 9.37 -6.36 10.72
C PRO A 70 8.24 -6.94 11.57
N ARG A 71 7.02 -6.50 11.28
CA ARG A 71 5.77 -6.88 11.96
C ARG A 71 4.69 -7.18 10.94
N LEU A 72 3.65 -7.90 11.36
CA LEU A 72 2.48 -8.13 10.54
C LEU A 72 1.29 -7.36 11.11
N ALA A 73 0.46 -6.84 10.21
CA ALA A 73 -0.90 -6.41 10.51
C ALA A 73 -1.88 -7.23 9.69
N GLU A 74 -2.97 -7.68 10.31
CA GLU A 74 -4.07 -8.31 9.59
C GLU A 74 -4.60 -7.37 8.51
N ALA A 75 -4.70 -7.89 7.30
CA ALA A 75 -5.03 -7.11 6.12
C ALA A 75 -6.03 -7.85 5.22
N THR A 76 -6.74 -7.07 4.42
CA THR A 76 -7.62 -7.61 3.38
C THR A 76 -7.39 -6.83 2.09
N ILE A 77 -7.05 -7.55 1.03
CA ILE A 77 -6.97 -6.99 -0.32
C ILE A 77 -8.40 -6.87 -0.84
N VAL A 78 -8.82 -5.65 -1.17
CA VAL A 78 -10.22 -5.35 -1.57
C VAL A 78 -10.36 -4.97 -3.04
N GLU A 79 -9.25 -4.65 -3.72
CA GLU A 79 -9.27 -4.18 -5.10
C GLU A 79 -7.89 -4.32 -5.76
N TYR A 80 -7.86 -4.69 -7.04
CA TYR A 80 -6.69 -4.55 -7.89
C TYR A 80 -6.79 -3.24 -8.69
N LEU A 81 -5.79 -2.38 -8.56
CA LEU A 81 -5.79 -1.02 -9.11
C LEU A 81 -5.04 -0.92 -10.45
N GLY A 82 -4.51 -2.04 -10.95
CA GLY A 82 -3.73 -2.06 -12.18
C GLY A 82 -2.23 -1.92 -11.95
N GLN A 83 -1.51 -1.76 -13.06
CA GLN A 83 -0.07 -1.55 -13.04
C GLN A 83 0.25 -0.05 -13.01
N GLY A 84 1.10 0.36 -12.06
CA GLY A 84 1.57 1.74 -11.98
C GLY A 84 2.48 2.13 -13.13
N LYS A 85 2.92 3.39 -13.14
CA LYS A 85 3.98 3.89 -14.02
C LYS A 85 5.20 4.24 -13.18
N THR A 86 6.37 3.81 -13.62
CA THR A 86 7.64 4.12 -12.97
C THR A 86 8.47 5.04 -13.87
N TYR A 87 9.12 6.02 -13.24
CA TYR A 87 10.03 6.93 -13.92
C TYR A 87 11.34 6.22 -14.26
N ASN A 88 11.75 6.26 -15.54
CA ASN A 88 13.04 5.74 -15.97
C ASN A 88 14.08 6.87 -16.05
N SER A 89 15.00 6.89 -15.08
CA SER A 89 16.08 7.87 -15.01
C SER A 89 17.25 7.60 -15.97
N ARG A 90 17.36 6.38 -16.54
CA ARG A 90 18.50 5.98 -17.38
C ARG A 90 18.41 6.41 -18.84
N THR A 91 17.22 6.76 -19.33
CA THR A 91 16.99 7.02 -20.77
C THR A 91 16.79 8.50 -21.11
N ASN A 92 17.03 9.43 -20.18
CA ASN A 92 16.49 10.79 -20.29
C ASN A 92 17.53 11.91 -20.28
N HIS A 93 18.03 12.22 -21.47
CA HIS A 93 18.29 13.59 -21.89
C HIS A 93 17.14 14.06 -22.81
N GLY A 94 15.89 14.16 -22.29
CA GLY A 94 14.84 14.96 -22.93
C GLY A 94 13.63 14.25 -23.56
N SER A 95 13.43 12.94 -23.41
CA SER A 95 12.26 12.22 -23.96
C SER A 95 11.55 11.40 -22.89
N GLY A 96 10.82 12.10 -22.00
CA GLY A 96 10.17 11.55 -20.80
C GLY A 96 9.34 10.27 -21.01
N GLY A 97 10.01 9.12 -20.98
CA GLY A 97 9.38 7.80 -21.00
C GLY A 97 9.07 7.29 -19.60
N TYR A 98 7.80 7.02 -19.33
CA TYR A 98 7.40 6.17 -18.22
C TYR A 98 7.50 4.71 -18.65
N VAL A 99 8.01 3.85 -17.76
CA VAL A 99 7.96 2.39 -17.95
C VAL A 99 6.86 1.79 -17.07
N ALA A 100 6.49 0.55 -17.37
CA ALA A 100 5.55 -0.21 -16.55
C ALA A 100 6.12 -0.37 -15.12
N GLY A 101 5.36 0.07 -14.12
CA GLY A 101 5.74 0.02 -12.72
C GLY A 101 5.22 -1.23 -11.99
N PRO A 102 5.33 -1.27 -10.66
CA PRO A 102 4.77 -2.37 -9.88
C PRO A 102 3.24 -2.35 -9.96
N HIS A 103 2.65 -3.53 -9.78
CA HIS A 103 1.22 -3.69 -9.62
C HIS A 103 0.75 -3.09 -8.29
N LYS A 104 -0.41 -2.45 -8.33
CA LYS A 104 -1.00 -1.73 -7.20
C LYS A 104 -2.29 -2.40 -6.78
N ILE A 105 -2.48 -2.48 -5.47
CA ILE A 105 -3.65 -3.08 -4.82
C ILE A 105 -4.16 -2.16 -3.73
N ALA A 106 -5.47 -2.17 -3.50
CA ALA A 106 -6.06 -1.52 -2.34
C ALA A 106 -6.17 -2.51 -1.19
N VAL A 107 -5.63 -2.11 -0.04
CA VAL A 107 -5.55 -2.94 1.16
C VAL A 107 -6.18 -2.22 2.34
N VAL A 108 -7.09 -2.90 3.03
CA VAL A 108 -7.68 -2.45 4.29
C VAL A 108 -6.99 -3.18 5.43
N ALA A 109 -6.34 -2.43 6.32
CA ALA A 109 -5.60 -2.99 7.46
C ALA A 109 -5.63 -2.01 8.65
N THR A 110 -5.51 -2.56 9.87
CA THR A 110 -5.33 -1.76 11.10
C THR A 110 -3.85 -1.55 11.34
N ARG A 111 -3.34 -0.36 10.98
CA ARG A 111 -1.90 -0.04 11.05
C ARG A 111 -1.52 0.51 12.41
N ARG A 112 -0.24 0.40 12.76
CA ARG A 112 0.31 0.95 14.01
C ARG A 112 -0.05 2.44 14.17
N GLY A 113 -0.62 2.80 15.31
CA GLY A 113 -1.03 4.17 15.62
C GLY A 113 -2.44 4.52 15.15
N ASN A 114 -3.13 3.63 14.43
CA ASN A 114 -4.52 3.80 14.04
C ASN A 114 -5.44 2.88 14.85
N GLU A 115 -6.52 3.44 15.40
CA GLU A 115 -7.54 2.68 16.13
C GLU A 115 -8.51 1.94 15.20
N ARG A 116 -8.52 2.30 13.91
CA ARG A 116 -9.46 1.77 12.92
C ARG A 116 -8.74 1.33 11.67
N ALA A 117 -9.27 0.30 11.02
CA ALA A 117 -8.80 -0.16 9.73
C ALA A 117 -8.98 0.94 8.68
N SER A 118 -7.95 1.16 7.87
CA SER A 118 -7.97 2.16 6.80
C SER A 118 -7.53 1.57 5.46
N ARG A 119 -8.16 2.04 4.39
CA ARG A 119 -7.80 1.68 3.01
C ARG A 119 -6.55 2.45 2.61
N ALA A 120 -5.53 1.75 2.11
CA ALA A 120 -4.37 2.34 1.46
C ALA A 120 -4.04 1.61 0.15
N GLU A 121 -3.33 2.30 -0.73
CA GLU A 121 -2.74 1.71 -1.93
C GLU A 121 -1.37 1.14 -1.56
N GLN A 122 -1.12 -0.11 -1.93
CA GLN A 122 0.11 -0.86 -1.65
C GLN A 122 0.57 -1.61 -2.90
N THR A 123 1.80 -2.12 -2.89
CA THR A 123 2.27 -3.11 -3.87
C THR A 123 2.20 -4.51 -3.27
N PHE A 124 2.39 -5.54 -4.10
CA PHE A 124 2.44 -6.93 -3.61
C PHE A 124 3.67 -7.20 -2.72
N ASP A 125 4.73 -6.41 -2.84
CA ASP A 125 5.96 -6.61 -2.07
C ASP A 125 5.76 -6.39 -0.56
N ASP A 126 4.81 -5.53 -0.19
CA ASP A 126 4.46 -5.23 1.20
C ASP A 126 3.40 -6.19 1.76
N ILE A 127 2.94 -7.19 0.99
CA ILE A 127 1.82 -8.06 1.36
C ILE A 127 2.25 -9.53 1.42
N MET A 128 1.98 -10.16 2.56
CA MET A 128 2.23 -11.57 2.81
C MET A 128 0.91 -12.36 2.72
N PRO A 129 0.88 -13.51 2.01
CA PRO A 129 -0.28 -14.38 2.01
C PRO A 129 -0.45 -15.11 3.36
N ASP A 130 -1.69 -15.48 3.70
CA ASP A 130 -1.99 -16.26 4.90
C ASP A 130 -1.76 -17.77 4.64
N THR A 131 -0.49 -18.19 4.58
CA THR A 131 -0.12 -19.61 4.43
C THR A 131 0.94 -20.03 5.46
N PRO A 132 0.96 -21.31 5.88
CA PRO A 132 1.96 -21.79 6.85
C PRO A 132 3.41 -21.52 6.42
N GLU A 133 3.70 -21.66 5.14
CA GLU A 133 5.04 -21.44 4.58
C GLU A 133 5.45 -19.97 4.67
N ALA A 134 4.50 -19.05 4.41
CA ALA A 134 4.75 -17.61 4.53
C ALA A 134 4.97 -17.19 5.99
N HIS A 135 4.16 -17.71 6.92
CA HIS A 135 4.36 -17.50 8.36
C HIS A 135 5.72 -18.02 8.83
N ALA A 136 6.14 -19.20 8.38
CA ALA A 136 7.45 -19.76 8.72
C ALA A 136 8.61 -18.89 8.17
N ALA A 137 8.51 -18.45 6.92
CA ALA A 137 9.49 -17.56 6.31
C ALA A 137 9.57 -16.21 7.03
N PHE A 138 8.43 -15.64 7.42
CA PHE A 138 8.36 -14.40 8.18
C PHE A 138 8.97 -14.54 9.58
N ALA A 139 8.69 -15.63 10.28
CA ALA A 139 9.28 -15.91 11.59
C ALA A 139 10.82 -16.00 11.50
N GLU A 140 11.34 -16.64 10.46
CA GLU A 140 12.78 -16.71 10.21
C GLU A 140 13.38 -15.32 9.89
N ALA A 141 12.70 -14.52 9.07
CA ALA A 141 13.11 -13.15 8.79
C ALA A 141 13.18 -12.29 10.07
N VAL A 142 12.20 -12.42 10.96
CA VAL A 142 12.20 -11.74 12.27
C VAL A 142 13.38 -12.21 13.13
N ARG A 143 13.66 -13.51 13.17
CA ARG A 143 14.80 -14.07 13.92
C ARG A 143 16.13 -13.52 13.41
N LEU A 144 16.33 -13.48 12.10
CA LEU A 144 17.53 -12.92 11.46
C LEU A 144 17.66 -11.40 11.72
N ALA A 145 16.57 -10.65 11.68
CA ALA A 145 16.57 -9.22 11.98
C ALA A 145 17.00 -8.95 13.44
N GLN A 146 16.55 -9.76 14.39
CA GLN A 146 16.96 -9.67 15.79
C GLN A 146 18.47 -9.93 15.97
N LEU A 147 18.99 -10.96 15.31
CA LEU A 147 20.43 -11.26 15.31
C LEU A 147 21.26 -10.12 14.72
N ALA A 148 20.83 -9.58 13.57
CA ALA A 148 21.52 -8.46 12.93
C ALA A 148 21.55 -7.23 13.85
N ARG A 149 20.45 -6.93 14.54
CA ARG A 149 20.37 -5.81 15.50
C ARG A 149 21.34 -6.00 16.68
N ALA A 150 21.42 -7.22 17.22
CA ALA A 150 22.37 -7.54 18.29
C ALA A 150 23.83 -7.40 17.82
N ALA A 151 24.15 -7.90 16.62
CA ALA A 151 25.48 -7.77 16.02
C ALA A 151 25.86 -6.30 15.78
N GLN A 152 24.93 -5.49 15.27
CA GLN A 152 25.14 -4.06 15.05
C GLN A 152 25.41 -3.30 16.36
N ALA A 153 24.68 -3.65 17.43
CA ALA A 153 24.92 -3.07 18.74
C ALA A 153 26.32 -3.42 19.28
N ALA A 154 26.75 -4.67 19.13
CA ALA A 154 28.09 -5.12 19.50
C ALA A 154 29.19 -4.39 18.69
N ALA A 155 29.02 -4.28 17.37
CA ALA A 155 29.94 -3.55 16.51
C ALA A 155 30.04 -2.06 16.89
N THR A 156 28.91 -1.44 17.23
CA THR A 156 28.87 -0.04 17.69
C THR A 156 29.62 0.15 19.00
N ALA A 157 29.47 -0.79 19.95
CA ALA A 157 30.21 -0.77 21.21
C ALA A 157 31.72 -0.95 20.99
N ALA A 158 32.13 -1.89 20.13
CA ALA A 158 33.52 -2.09 19.76
C ALA A 158 34.11 -0.84 19.08
N LEU A 159 33.38 -0.23 18.16
CA LEU A 159 33.82 1.00 17.49
C LEU A 159 34.00 2.15 18.49
N LYS A 160 33.10 2.28 19.47
CA LYS A 160 33.20 3.30 20.53
C LYS A 160 34.42 3.08 21.44
N ALA A 161 34.84 1.84 21.63
CA ALA A 161 36.02 1.49 22.41
C ALA A 161 37.35 1.75 21.69
N VAL A 162 37.34 1.94 20.36
CA VAL A 162 38.54 2.31 19.62
C VAL A 162 39.05 3.67 20.12
N PRO A 163 40.32 3.77 20.56
CA PRO A 163 40.89 5.03 21.02
C PRO A 163 40.69 6.15 19.99
N ARG A 164 40.39 7.36 20.49
CA ARG A 164 40.25 8.57 19.67
C ARG A 164 41.44 9.46 19.92
N LEU A 165 41.79 10.25 18.90
CA LEU A 165 42.76 11.32 19.06
C LEU A 165 42.30 12.25 20.19
N SER A 166 43.24 12.58 21.04
CA SER A 166 43.14 13.58 22.09
C SER A 166 43.77 14.89 21.63
N LEU A 167 43.60 15.95 22.43
CA LEU A 167 44.30 17.22 22.16
C LEU A 167 45.82 17.07 22.31
N ASP A 168 46.29 16.16 23.17
CA ASP A 168 47.71 15.89 23.34
C ASP A 168 48.34 15.36 22.04
N ASP A 169 47.61 14.54 21.29
CA ASP A 169 48.06 14.00 20.00
C ASP A 169 48.21 15.08 18.91
N ILE A 170 47.57 16.24 19.09
CA ILE A 170 47.62 17.38 18.16
C ILE A 170 48.16 18.66 18.80
N ARG A 171 48.92 18.54 19.90
CA ARG A 171 49.34 19.67 20.74
C ARG A 171 50.03 20.82 19.98
N GLU A 172 50.79 20.51 18.93
CA GLU A 172 51.50 21.55 18.15
C GLU A 172 50.53 22.40 17.34
N LEU A 173 49.45 21.81 16.82
CA LEU A 173 48.39 22.55 16.12
C LEU A 173 47.61 23.43 17.10
N VAL A 174 47.36 22.93 18.32
CA VAL A 174 46.74 23.71 19.39
C VAL A 174 47.60 24.93 19.74
N ARG A 175 48.92 24.71 19.95
CA ARG A 175 49.89 25.77 20.26
C ARG A 175 49.98 26.85 19.17
N ILE A 176 50.01 26.44 17.90
CA ILE A 176 49.98 27.38 16.77
C ILE A 176 48.72 28.24 16.85
N LYS A 177 47.56 27.60 17.06
CA LYS A 177 46.29 28.32 17.10
C LYS A 177 46.21 29.32 18.25
N GLU A 178 46.67 28.94 19.44
CA GLU A 178 46.69 29.82 20.61
C GLU A 178 47.60 31.04 20.38
N SER A 179 48.72 30.88 19.65
CA SER A 179 49.63 31.98 19.31
C SER A 179 49.09 33.00 18.30
N GLU A 180 48.04 32.65 17.52
CA GLU A 180 47.37 33.59 16.61
C GLU A 180 46.40 34.53 17.35
N THR A 181 46.02 34.17 18.58
CA THR A 181 45.04 34.87 19.40
C THR A 181 45.66 35.63 20.57
N ALA A 182 46.98 35.54 20.76
CA ALA A 182 47.77 36.30 21.73
C ALA A 182 48.40 37.53 21.06
#